data_AF-A0A535GU94-F1
#
_entry.id   AF-A0A535GU94-F1
#
_cell.length_a   1.000
_cell.length_b   1.000
_cell.length_c   1.000
_cell.angle_alpha   90.00
_cell.angle_beta   90.00
_cell.angle_gamma   90.00
#
_symmetry.space_group_name_H-M   'P 1'
#
loop_
_entity.id
_entity.type
_entity.pdbx_description
1 polymer ?
#
loop_
_entity_poly.entity_id
_entity_poly.type
_entity_poly.pdbx_seq_one_letter_code
_entity_poly.pdbx_strand_id
1 'polypeptide(L)'
;MASRKEEAAGAAWEGADLERPIEGEDPESNSLREALRWVAVYRHLVKLETELFDVMPNEAQLEAEQTNLPVLASQVERFRHRLDYWQKRRDELEKKGANPA
;
A
#
# COMPACT_ATOMS: atom_id res chain seq x y z
N MET A 1 -19.90 -21.14 -7.81
CA MET A 1 -18.62 -20.70 -8.40
C MET A 1 -18.81 -19.23 -8.75
N ALA A 2 -18.15 -18.32 -8.05
CA ALA A 2 -18.26 -16.90 -8.37
C ALA A 2 -17.66 -16.65 -9.76
N SER A 3 -18.24 -15.74 -10.52
CA SER A 3 -17.69 -15.37 -11.82
C SER A 3 -16.36 -14.63 -11.61
N ARG A 4 -15.37 -14.83 -12.49
CA ARG A 4 -14.07 -14.12 -12.45
C ARG A 4 -14.22 -12.59 -12.34
N LYS A 5 -15.37 -12.06 -12.80
CA LYS A 5 -15.75 -10.64 -12.70
C LYS A 5 -16.19 -10.21 -11.28
N GLU A 6 -16.82 -11.10 -10.52
CA GLU A 6 -17.19 -10.85 -9.12
C GLU A 6 -15.96 -10.89 -8.20
N GLU A 7 -15.01 -11.79 -8.47
CA GLU A 7 -13.73 -11.84 -7.75
C GLU A 7 -12.89 -10.59 -7.99
N ALA A 8 -12.82 -10.10 -9.23
CA ALA A 8 -12.15 -8.84 -9.55
C ALA A 8 -12.81 -7.63 -8.88
N ALA A 9 -14.15 -7.59 -8.81
CA ALA A 9 -14.88 -6.53 -8.12
C ALA A 9 -14.70 -6.56 -6.59
N GLY A 10 -14.62 -7.75 -5.99
CA GLY A 10 -14.29 -7.92 -4.57
C GLY A 10 -12.86 -7.46 -4.27
N ALA A 11 -11.90 -7.85 -5.10
CA ALA A 11 -10.50 -7.39 -4.98
C ALA A 11 -10.36 -5.87 -5.19
N ALA A 12 -11.18 -5.27 -6.07
CA ALA A 12 -11.26 -3.82 -6.26
C ALA A 12 -11.74 -3.11 -4.98
N TRP A 13 -12.78 -3.64 -4.34
CA TRP A 13 -13.32 -3.10 -3.09
C TRP A 13 -12.32 -3.23 -1.93
N GLU A 14 -11.60 -4.35 -1.86
CA GLU A 14 -10.58 -4.57 -0.83
C GLU A 14 -9.31 -3.74 -1.03
N GLY A 15 -8.97 -3.41 -2.28
CA GLY A 15 -7.88 -2.50 -2.63
C GLY A 15 -8.21 -1.02 -2.37
N ALA A 16 -9.50 -0.66 -2.46
CA ALA A 16 -9.98 0.71 -2.27
C ALA A 16 -10.01 1.19 -0.81
N ASP A 17 -9.89 0.30 0.17
CA ASP A 17 -9.74 0.70 1.58
C ASP A 17 -8.29 1.17 1.84
N LEU A 18 -8.11 2.48 1.72
CA LEU A 18 -6.82 3.16 1.91
C LEU A 18 -6.25 3.05 3.33
N GLU A 19 -7.09 2.73 4.33
CA GLU A 19 -6.67 2.65 5.72
C GLU A 19 -6.33 1.23 6.15
N ARG A 20 -6.81 0.21 5.41
CA ARG A 20 -6.62 -1.19 5.76
C ARG A 20 -5.12 -1.50 5.93
N PRO A 21 -4.72 -2.02 7.10
CA PRO A 21 -3.34 -2.45 7.31
C PRO A 21 -3.00 -3.72 6.52
N ILE A 22 -1.71 -3.93 6.26
CA ILE A 22 -1.20 -5.25 5.86
C ILE A 22 -1.22 -6.17 7.09
N GLU A 23 -1.42 -7.47 6.88
CA GLU A 23 -1.42 -8.43 7.97
C GLU A 23 -0.12 -8.34 8.81
N GLY A 24 -0.28 -8.30 10.14
CA GLY A 24 0.82 -8.17 11.09
C GLY A 24 1.30 -6.74 11.33
N GLU A 25 0.64 -5.75 10.75
CA GLU A 25 0.86 -4.34 11.04
C GLU A 25 0.07 -3.92 12.29
N ASP A 26 0.76 -3.32 13.26
CA ASP A 26 0.15 -2.68 14.41
C ASP A 26 0.35 -1.16 14.33
N PRO A 27 -0.66 -0.39 13.88
CA PRO A 27 -0.57 1.08 13.79
C PRO A 27 -0.41 1.76 15.15
N GLU A 28 -0.87 1.14 16.23
CA GLU A 28 -0.83 1.73 17.58
C GLU A 28 0.54 1.53 18.26
N SER A 29 1.42 0.76 17.65
CA SER A 29 2.77 0.51 18.15
C SER A 29 3.54 1.81 18.42
N ASN A 30 4.21 1.83 19.57
CA ASN A 30 5.15 2.90 19.95
C ASN A 30 6.61 2.52 19.65
N SER A 31 6.83 1.46 18.87
CA SER A 31 8.15 0.98 18.51
C SER A 31 8.69 1.73 17.29
N LEU A 32 9.77 2.51 17.46
CA LEU A 32 10.46 3.14 16.32
C LEU A 32 10.98 2.10 15.32
N ARG A 33 11.43 0.94 15.80
CA ARG A 33 11.88 -0.17 14.95
C ARG A 33 10.76 -0.67 14.05
N GLU A 34 9.54 -0.73 14.56
CA GLU A 34 8.37 -1.16 13.80
C GLU A 34 7.98 -0.11 12.76
N ALA A 35 8.00 1.17 13.12
CA ALA A 35 7.77 2.24 12.17
C ALA A 35 8.79 2.24 11.01
N LEU A 36 10.08 2.06 11.32
CA LEU A 36 11.12 1.94 10.29
C LEU A 36 10.91 0.73 9.38
N ARG A 37 10.49 -0.42 9.94
CA ARG A 37 10.19 -1.62 9.17
C ARG A 37 9.04 -1.35 8.19
N TRP A 38 7.94 -0.78 8.65
CA TRP A 38 6.78 -0.55 7.79
C TRP A 38 7.01 0.54 6.74
N VAL A 39 7.77 1.60 7.04
CA VAL A 39 8.24 2.55 6.01
C VAL A 39 9.01 1.82 4.90
N ALA A 40 9.92 0.91 5.27
CA ALA A 40 10.70 0.16 4.30
C ALA A 40 9.84 -0.78 3.44
N VAL A 41 8.90 -1.50 4.07
CA VAL A 41 7.95 -2.40 3.40
C VAL A 41 7.09 -1.63 2.39
N TYR A 42 6.40 -0.57 2.83
CA TYR A 42 5.54 0.20 1.93
C TYR A 42 6.31 0.89 0.81
N ARG A 43 7.53 1.38 1.07
CA ARG A 43 8.38 1.94 0.00
C ARG A 43 8.73 0.89 -1.05
N HIS A 44 9.03 -0.34 -0.63
CA HIS A 44 9.33 -1.41 -1.57
C HIS A 44 8.11 -1.80 -2.41
N LEU A 45 6.93 -1.88 -1.79
CA LEU A 45 5.67 -2.20 -2.48
C LEU A 45 5.30 -1.12 -3.52
N VAL A 46 5.34 0.15 -3.14
CA VAL A 46 5.07 1.27 -4.07
C VAL A 46 6.05 1.24 -5.25
N LYS A 47 7.32 0.95 -4.99
CA LYS A 47 8.35 0.86 -6.05
C LYS A 47 8.06 -0.30 -7.00
N LEU A 48 7.81 -1.49 -6.47
CA LEU A 48 7.54 -2.69 -7.26
C LEU A 48 6.31 -2.51 -8.17
N GLU A 49 5.23 -1.96 -7.64
CA GLU A 49 4.01 -1.75 -8.42
C GLU A 49 4.17 -0.65 -9.48
N THR A 50 4.95 0.40 -9.19
CA THR A 50 5.27 1.42 -10.20
C THR A 50 6.09 0.82 -11.34
N GLU A 51 7.11 0.02 -11.02
CA GLU A 51 7.94 -0.67 -12.03
C GLU A 51 7.12 -1.69 -12.83
N LEU A 52 6.15 -2.37 -12.22
CA LEU A 52 5.23 -3.27 -12.92
C LEU A 52 4.36 -2.52 -13.93
N PHE A 53 3.94 -1.29 -13.62
CA PHE A 53 3.16 -0.47 -14.53
C PHE A 53 3.96 -0.03 -15.76
N ASP A 54 5.25 0.28 -15.58
CA ASP A 54 6.14 0.72 -16.64
C ASP A 54 6.50 -0.38 -17.67
N VAL A 55 6.41 -1.66 -17.29
CA VAL A 55 6.79 -2.79 -18.15
C VAL A 55 5.61 -3.48 -18.85
N MET A 56 4.37 -3.03 -18.63
CA MET A 56 3.19 -3.64 -19.26
C MET A 56 3.09 -3.28 -20.77
N PRO A 57 2.94 -4.27 -21.67
CA PRO A 57 2.69 -4.01 -23.11
C PRO A 57 1.37 -3.28 -23.36
N ASN A 58 1.31 -2.37 -24.34
CA ASN A 58 0.11 -1.58 -24.69
C ASN A 58 -1.18 -2.40 -24.86
N GLU A 59 -1.08 -3.63 -25.38
CA GLU A 59 -2.23 -4.53 -25.58
C GLU A 59 -2.77 -5.10 -24.25
N ALA A 60 -1.86 -5.42 -23.32
CA ALA A 60 -2.20 -5.81 -21.96
C ALA A 60 -2.66 -4.59 -21.12
N GLN A 61 -2.19 -3.39 -21.46
CA GLN A 61 -2.60 -2.14 -20.84
C GLN A 61 -4.09 -1.84 -21.11
N LEU A 62 -4.56 -2.04 -22.35
CA LEU A 62 -5.98 -1.85 -22.72
C LEU A 62 -6.94 -2.85 -22.03
N GLU A 63 -6.56 -4.12 -21.93
CA GLU A 63 -7.37 -5.14 -21.24
C GLU A 63 -7.31 -4.96 -19.71
N ALA A 64 -6.14 -4.58 -19.19
CA ALA A 64 -5.99 -4.25 -17.77
C ALA A 64 -6.75 -2.96 -17.42
N GLU A 65 -6.72 -1.91 -18.24
CA GLU A 65 -7.46 -0.63 -18.08
C GLU A 65 -8.94 -0.85 -17.80
N GLN A 66 -9.53 -1.85 -18.45
CA GLN A 66 -10.95 -2.15 -18.33
C GLN A 66 -11.31 -3.07 -17.15
N THR A 67 -10.34 -3.80 -16.58
CA THR A 67 -10.65 -4.91 -15.66
C THR A 67 -9.82 -4.95 -14.38
N ASN A 68 -8.53 -4.63 -14.45
CA ASN A 68 -7.57 -4.80 -13.35
C ASN A 68 -6.84 -3.51 -12.94
N LEU A 69 -6.79 -2.49 -13.79
CA LEU A 69 -6.08 -1.24 -13.53
C LEU A 69 -6.70 -0.42 -12.41
N PRO A 70 -8.04 -0.30 -12.28
CA PRO A 70 -8.63 0.39 -11.14
C PRO A 70 -8.24 -0.28 -9.80
N VAL A 71 -8.11 -1.61 -9.80
CA VAL A 71 -7.70 -2.39 -8.63
C VAL A 71 -6.24 -2.13 -8.29
N LEU A 72 -5.34 -2.23 -9.27
CA LEU A 72 -3.91 -1.97 -9.09
C LEU A 72 -3.66 -0.51 -8.70
N ALA A 73 -4.34 0.45 -9.32
CA ALA A 73 -4.25 1.86 -8.96
C ALA A 73 -4.73 2.10 -7.51
N SER A 74 -5.84 1.48 -7.09
CA SER A 74 -6.33 1.59 -5.72
C SER A 74 -5.35 0.99 -4.69
N GLN A 75 -4.68 -0.12 -5.03
CA GLN A 75 -3.66 -0.73 -4.16
C GLN A 75 -2.42 0.15 -4.03
N VAL A 76 -1.95 0.73 -5.14
CA VAL A 76 -0.84 1.69 -5.14
C VAL A 76 -1.19 2.91 -4.28
N GLU A 77 -2.39 3.44 -4.41
CA GLU A 77 -2.87 4.57 -3.60
C GLU A 77 -2.93 4.22 -2.12
N ARG A 78 -3.45 3.03 -1.77
CA ARG A 78 -3.43 2.51 -0.39
C ARG A 78 -2.01 2.42 0.15
N PHE A 79 -1.06 1.86 -0.59
CA PHE A 79 0.32 1.73 -0.13
C PHE A 79 1.02 3.08 0.02
N ARG A 80 0.74 4.05 -0.84
CA ARG A 80 1.21 5.43 -0.70
C ARG A 80 0.63 6.09 0.55
N HIS A 81 -0.65 5.92 0.80
CA HIS A 81 -1.32 6.47 1.99
C HIS A 81 -0.73 5.88 3.28
N ARG A 82 -0.55 4.56 3.35
CA ARG A 82 0.08 3.89 4.50
C ARG A 82 1.56 4.23 4.65
N LEU A 83 2.29 4.45 3.55
CA LEU A 83 3.68 4.93 3.60
C LEU A 83 3.77 6.30 4.29
N ASP A 84 2.91 7.24 3.89
CA ASP A 84 2.85 8.58 4.48
C ASP A 84 2.51 8.51 5.98
N TYR A 85 1.54 7.67 6.36
CA TYR A 85 1.23 7.40 7.76
C TYR A 85 2.47 6.97 8.56
N TRP A 86 3.21 5.96 8.09
CA TRP A 86 4.37 5.46 8.82
C TRP A 86 5.57 6.40 8.81
N GLN A 87 5.71 7.24 7.77
CA GLN A 87 6.73 8.30 7.76
C GLN A 87 6.46 9.32 8.87
N LYS A 88 5.20 9.79 8.99
CA LYS A 88 4.80 10.70 10.08
C LYS A 88 5.00 10.05 11.44
N ARG A 89 4.56 8.79 11.59
CA ARG A 89 4.69 8.05 12.85
C ARG A 89 6.14 7.84 13.26
N ARG A 90 7.02 7.50 12.32
CA ARG A 90 8.47 7.41 12.57
C ARG A 90 8.99 8.76 13.07
N ASP A 91 8.68 9.86 12.38
CA ASP A 91 9.18 11.19 12.74
C ASP A 91 8.70 11.63 14.13
N GLU A 92 7.47 11.28 14.52
CA GLU A 92 6.94 11.49 15.88
C GLU A 92 7.72 10.68 16.93
N LEU A 93 7.96 9.40 16.67
CA LEU A 93 8.66 8.50 17.58
C LEU A 93 10.14 8.87 17.74
N GLU A 94 10.79 9.30 16.65
CA GLU A 94 12.17 9.83 16.69
C GLU A 94 12.24 11.10 17.56
N LYS A 95 11.31 12.03 17.39
CA LYS A 95 11.23 13.24 18.23
C LYS A 95 11.00 12.89 19.71
N LYS A 96 10.12 11.92 20.00
CA LYS A 96 9.85 11.47 21.37
C LYS A 96 11.06 10.77 22.01
N GLY A 97 11.84 10.02 21.23
CA GLY A 97 13.08 9.40 21.71
C GLY A 97 14.23 10.40 21.88
N ALA A 98 14.27 11.48 21.07
CA ALA A 98 15.29 12.53 21.12
C ALA A 98 15.03 13.58 22.21
N ASN A 99 13.80 13.67 22.73
CA ASN A 99 13.45 14.54 23.85
C ASN A 99 13.05 13.68 25.07
N PRO A 100 14.03 13.06 25.77
CA PRO A 100 13.74 12.40 27.03
C PRO A 100 13.29 13.48 28.02
N ALA A 101 12.11 13.30 28.60
CA ALA A 101 11.60 14.16 29.67
C ALA A 101 12.57 14.26 30.85
#